data_AF-A0A918N3W7-F1
#
_entry.id   AF-A0A918N3W7-F1
#
_cell.length_a   1.000
_cell.length_b   1.000
_cell.length_c   1.000
_cell.angle_alpha   90.00
_cell.angle_beta   90.00
_cell.angle_gamma   90.00
#
_symmetry.space_group_name_H-M   'P 1'
#
loop_
_entity.id
_entity.type
_entity.pdbx_description
1 polymer ?
#
loop_
_entity_poly.entity_id
_entity_poly.type
_entity_poly.pdbx_seq_one_letter_code
_entity_poly.pdbx_strand_id
1 'polypeptide(L)'
;MLSDTTNAYESLIWGNKKNSKFVTCSFRKRVIEIAKNLGLPQKNNKGANWLMTVMALETEGTFDPSIKNKDGYVGLIQFGESTAKDMGTTQKQLQKMTALKQLDYVEKHISRKKDKIKTQDKNTY
;
A
#
# COMPACT_ATOMS: atom_id res chain seq x y z
N MET A 1 1.32 24.80 27.56
CA MET A 1 1.51 24.98 26.11
C MET A 1 1.55 23.61 25.49
N LEU A 2 0.65 23.31 24.55
CA LEU A 2 0.60 22.02 23.86
C LEU A 2 1.70 22.00 22.79
N SER A 3 2.74 21.20 22.99
CA SER A 3 3.69 20.86 21.91
C SER A 3 3.88 19.34 21.89
N ASP A 4 2.84 18.62 21.51
CA ASP A 4 2.97 17.26 21.02
C ASP A 4 2.65 17.27 19.52
N THR A 5 3.59 17.80 18.74
CA THR A 5 3.52 17.80 17.27
C THR A 5 4.48 16.77 16.73
N THR A 6 4.38 15.52 17.19
CA THR A 6 4.79 14.42 16.32
C THR A 6 3.71 14.29 15.25
N ASN A 7 4.04 14.69 14.01
CA ASN A 7 3.07 14.65 12.94
C ASN A 7 2.64 13.19 12.73
N ALA A 8 1.34 12.91 12.66
CA ALA A 8 0.82 11.53 12.69
C ALA A 8 1.47 10.61 11.62
N TYR A 9 1.90 11.15 10.48
CA TYR A 9 2.61 10.39 9.46
C TYR A 9 4.06 10.02 9.80
N GLU A 10 4.70 10.73 10.74
CA GLU A 10 6.07 10.43 11.22
C GLU A 10 6.06 9.26 12.19
N SER A 11 4.94 9.02 12.87
CA SER A 11 4.72 7.89 13.79
C SER A 11 4.49 6.53 13.10
N LEU A 12 4.44 6.49 11.76
CA LEU A 12 4.33 5.22 11.04
C LEU A 12 5.61 4.40 11.24
N ILE A 13 5.47 3.08 11.39
CA ILE A 13 6.59 2.14 11.69
C ILE A 13 7.73 2.20 10.66
N TRP A 14 7.42 2.62 9.42
CA TRP A 14 8.38 2.81 8.32
C TRP A 14 8.49 4.28 7.89
N GLY A 15 7.87 5.19 8.64
CA GLY A 15 7.75 6.61 8.30
C GLY A 15 9.05 7.38 8.46
N ASN A 16 9.88 7.01 9.43
CA ASN A 16 11.18 7.65 9.71
C ASN A 16 12.31 7.12 8.81
N LYS A 17 12.05 6.98 7.51
CA LYS A 17 13.08 6.70 6.50
C LYS A 17 13.63 8.01 5.93
N LYS A 18 14.45 8.70 6.73
CA LYS A 18 14.96 10.06 6.43
C LYS A 18 15.64 10.21 5.07
N ASN A 19 16.14 9.11 4.49
CA ASN A 19 16.82 9.09 3.19
C ASN A 19 16.06 8.30 2.09
N SER A 20 14.83 7.84 2.35
CA SER A 20 14.08 7.11 1.31
C SER A 20 13.45 8.08 0.32
N LYS A 21 13.83 7.94 -0.96
CA LYS A 21 13.18 8.64 -2.08
C LYS A 21 11.74 8.17 -2.34
N PHE A 22 11.34 7.02 -1.79
CA PHE A 22 10.03 6.42 -2.03
C PHE A 22 9.03 6.73 -0.90
N VAL A 23 9.47 6.67 0.36
CA VAL A 23 8.62 6.89 1.54
C VAL A 23 8.58 8.38 1.92
N THR A 24 8.10 9.19 0.98
CA THR A 24 7.95 10.64 1.13
C THR A 24 6.80 11.02 2.05
N CYS A 25 6.70 12.30 2.46
CA CYS A 25 5.55 12.79 3.24
C CYS A 25 4.21 12.54 2.53
N SER A 26 4.13 12.81 1.23
CA SER A 26 2.93 12.55 0.42
C SER A 26 2.58 11.07 0.36
N PHE A 27 3.59 10.19 0.23
CA PHE A 27 3.39 8.74 0.30
C PHE A 27 2.75 8.32 1.63
N ARG A 28 3.31 8.77 2.76
CA ARG A 28 2.80 8.41 4.10
C ARG A 28 1.38 8.91 4.34
N LYS A 29 1.09 10.15 3.94
CA LYS A 29 -0.27 10.73 4.00
C LYS A 29 -1.26 9.89 3.18
N ARG A 30 -0.86 9.48 1.98
CA ARG A 30 -1.70 8.64 1.10
C ARG A 30 -1.95 7.26 1.71
N VAL A 31 -0.97 6.63 2.36
CA VAL A 31 -1.18 5.33 3.02
C VAL A 31 -2.18 5.43 4.18
N ILE A 32 -2.13 6.52 4.97
CA ILE A 32 -3.12 6.76 6.04
C ILE A 32 -4.53 6.91 5.46
N GLU A 33 -4.66 7.67 4.37
CA GLU A 33 -5.94 7.85 3.68
C GLU A 33 -6.48 6.52 3.13
N ILE A 34 -5.65 5.72 2.47
CA ILE A 34 -6.04 4.40 1.96
C ILE A 34 -6.50 3.50 3.11
N ALA A 35 -5.80 3.49 4.24
CA ALA A 35 -6.22 2.72 5.40
C ALA A 35 -7.61 3.13 5.89
N LYS A 36 -7.92 4.44 5.89
CA LYS A 36 -9.25 4.96 6.22
C LYS A 36 -10.30 4.50 5.21
N ASN A 37 -10.04 4.65 3.92
CA ASN A 37 -10.97 4.27 2.84
C ASN A 37 -11.28 2.77 2.85
N LEU A 38 -10.28 1.95 3.14
CA LEU A 38 -10.43 0.50 3.28
C LEU A 38 -11.11 0.09 4.61
N GLY A 39 -11.42 1.03 5.51
CA GLY A 39 -12.01 0.78 6.81
C GLY A 39 -11.10 -0.02 7.75
N LEU A 40 -9.78 0.13 7.62
CA LEU A 40 -8.81 -0.49 8.51
C LEU A 40 -8.75 0.26 9.86
N PRO A 41 -8.21 -0.34 10.93
CA PRO A 41 -8.13 0.32 12.24
C PRO A 41 -7.32 1.62 12.21
N GLN A 42 -7.87 2.71 12.76
CA GLN A 42 -7.25 4.04 12.71
C GLN A 42 -6.47 4.41 13.97
N LYS A 43 -6.82 3.81 15.13
CA LYS A 43 -6.12 4.06 16.40
C LYS A 43 -4.62 3.82 16.23
N ASN A 44 -3.82 4.83 16.56
CA ASN A 44 -2.35 4.83 16.43
C ASN A 44 -1.87 4.42 15.02
N ASN A 45 -2.60 4.79 13.96
CA ASN A 45 -2.30 4.47 12.57
C ASN A 45 -2.14 2.96 12.28
N LYS A 46 -2.76 2.08 13.08
CA LYS A 46 -2.54 0.62 13.01
C LYS A 46 -2.76 0.04 11.61
N GLY A 47 -3.84 0.42 10.93
CA GLY A 47 -4.14 -0.02 9.56
C GLY A 47 -3.12 0.47 8.54
N ALA A 48 -2.67 1.72 8.64
CA ALA A 48 -1.60 2.25 7.79
C ALA A 48 -0.27 1.50 8.02
N ASN A 49 0.05 1.19 9.28
CA ASN A 49 1.22 0.39 9.64
C ASN A 49 1.15 -1.03 9.05
N TRP A 50 -0.03 -1.66 9.01
CA TRP A 50 -0.20 -2.95 8.33
C TRP A 50 0.07 -2.86 6.83
N LEU A 51 -0.48 -1.85 6.14
CA LEU A 51 -0.21 -1.63 4.72
C LEU A 51 1.28 -1.45 4.46
N MET A 52 1.97 -0.62 5.25
CA MET A 52 3.42 -0.43 5.11
C MET A 52 4.23 -1.69 5.45
N THR A 53 3.75 -2.53 6.37
CA THR A 53 4.42 -3.79 6.70
C THR A 53 4.40 -4.73 5.52
N VAL A 54 3.23 -4.91 4.88
CA VAL A 54 3.11 -5.72 3.66
C VAL A 54 4.05 -5.18 2.59
N MET A 55 4.01 -3.88 2.31
CA MET A 55 4.90 -3.29 1.29
C MET A 55 6.38 -3.48 1.62
N ALA A 56 6.76 -3.37 2.90
CA ALA A 56 8.13 -3.61 3.32
C ALA A 56 8.53 -5.08 3.08
N LEU A 57 7.70 -6.06 3.44
CA LEU A 57 8.00 -7.47 3.19
C LEU A 57 8.16 -7.76 1.68
N GLU A 58 7.22 -7.24 0.88
CA GLU A 58 7.16 -7.45 -0.57
C GLU A 58 8.27 -6.77 -1.37
N THR A 59 8.97 -5.81 -0.76
CA THR A 59 10.04 -5.02 -1.41
C THR A 59 11.38 -5.12 -0.68
N GLU A 60 11.52 -6.07 0.26
CA GLU A 60 12.70 -6.19 1.13
C GLU A 60 13.04 -4.89 1.88
N GLY A 61 12.01 -4.13 2.24
CA GLY A 61 12.08 -2.86 2.91
C GLY A 61 12.47 -1.69 2.00
N THR A 62 12.65 -1.86 0.70
CA THR A 62 13.08 -0.76 -0.18
C THR A 62 11.95 0.22 -0.50
N PHE A 63 10.70 -0.26 -0.55
CA PHE A 63 9.54 0.46 -1.12
C PHE A 63 9.77 0.88 -2.58
N ASP A 64 10.66 0.20 -3.30
CA ASP A 64 10.88 0.45 -4.72
C ASP A 64 9.68 -0.08 -5.53
N PRO A 65 8.94 0.77 -6.25
CA PRO A 65 7.76 0.35 -7.02
C PRO A 65 8.12 -0.40 -8.31
N SER A 66 9.40 -0.45 -8.68
CA SER A 66 9.88 -1.10 -9.90
C SER A 66 10.38 -2.53 -9.68
N ILE A 67 10.56 -2.95 -8.42
CA ILE A 67 11.13 -4.25 -8.08
C ILE A 67 10.30 -5.38 -8.68
N LYS A 68 10.98 -6.39 -9.21
CA LYS A 68 10.39 -7.61 -9.77
C LYS A 68 11.03 -8.80 -9.09
N ASN A 69 10.23 -9.70 -8.53
CA ASN A 69 10.75 -10.93 -7.95
C ASN A 69 11.01 -12.01 -9.03
N LYS A 70 11.63 -13.12 -8.62
CA LYS A 70 11.95 -14.28 -9.48
C LYS A 70 10.72 -14.92 -10.14
N ASP A 71 9.57 -14.83 -9.49
CA ASP A 71 8.30 -15.43 -9.93
C ASP A 71 7.50 -14.48 -10.83
N GLY A 72 8.06 -13.31 -11.15
CA GLY A 72 7.50 -12.37 -12.11
C GLY A 72 6.53 -11.33 -11.55
N TYR A 73 6.33 -11.26 -10.25
CA TYR A 73 5.48 -10.25 -9.60
C TYR A 73 6.22 -8.92 -9.47
N VAL A 74 5.48 -7.79 -9.46
CA VAL A 74 6.10 -6.46 -9.51
C VAL A 74 5.55 -5.45 -8.49
N GLY A 75 6.40 -4.54 -8.04
CA GLY A 75 6.03 -3.33 -7.30
C GLY A 75 5.69 -3.53 -5.82
N LEU A 76 5.08 -2.51 -5.24
CA LEU A 76 4.91 -2.31 -3.80
C LEU A 76 4.19 -3.46 -3.08
N ILE A 77 3.35 -4.23 -3.78
CA ILE A 77 2.68 -5.40 -3.20
C ILE A 77 2.80 -6.64 -4.09
N GLN A 78 3.83 -6.69 -4.94
CA GLN A 78 4.09 -7.80 -5.86
C GLN A 78 2.83 -8.17 -6.68
N PHE A 79 2.42 -7.28 -7.58
CA PHE A 79 1.29 -7.50 -8.50
C PHE A 79 1.62 -8.54 -9.57
N GLY A 80 0.75 -9.55 -9.71
CA GLY A 80 0.80 -10.51 -10.82
C GLY A 80 0.21 -9.96 -12.12
N GLU A 81 0.46 -10.62 -13.24
CA GLU A 81 0.01 -10.16 -14.57
C GLU A 81 -1.52 -10.09 -14.69
N SER A 82 -2.22 -11.14 -14.27
CA SER A 82 -3.70 -11.18 -14.26
C SER A 82 -4.29 -10.05 -13.41
N THR A 83 -3.70 -9.82 -12.23
CA THR A 83 -4.10 -8.73 -11.35
C THR A 83 -3.92 -7.39 -12.06
N ALA A 84 -2.75 -7.12 -12.65
CA ALA A 84 -2.49 -5.87 -13.37
C ALA A 84 -3.51 -5.63 -14.49
N LYS A 85 -3.81 -6.67 -15.28
CA LYS A 85 -4.82 -6.64 -16.36
C LYS A 85 -6.21 -6.31 -15.82
N ASP A 86 -6.64 -6.97 -14.76
CA ASP A 86 -7.94 -6.71 -14.11
C ASP A 86 -8.04 -5.27 -13.58
N MET A 87 -6.91 -4.61 -13.32
CA MET A 87 -6.89 -3.20 -12.91
C MET A 87 -6.89 -2.22 -14.08
N GLY A 88 -6.83 -2.69 -15.32
CA GLY A 88 -6.71 -1.86 -16.52
C GLY A 88 -5.29 -1.35 -16.77
N THR A 89 -4.26 -2.06 -16.30
CA THR A 89 -2.85 -1.69 -16.52
C THR A 89 -2.00 -2.92 -16.89
N THR A 90 -0.69 -2.75 -16.95
CA THR A 90 0.31 -3.80 -17.19
C THR A 90 1.39 -3.75 -16.13
N GLN A 91 2.08 -4.87 -15.88
CA GLN A 91 3.24 -4.88 -14.98
C GLN A 91 4.32 -3.87 -15.42
N LYS A 92 4.56 -3.76 -16.73
CA LYS A 92 5.50 -2.78 -17.31
C LYS A 92 5.11 -1.33 -16.99
N GLN A 93 3.82 -1.01 -17.00
CA GLN A 93 3.35 0.32 -16.58
C GLN A 93 3.49 0.51 -15.07
N LEU A 94 3.12 -0.50 -14.26
CA LEU A 94 3.26 -0.45 -12.81
C LEU A 94 4.71 -0.18 -12.38
N GLN A 95 5.69 -0.86 -12.98
CA GLN A 95 7.11 -0.67 -12.66
C GLN A 95 7.64 0.73 -13.00
N LYS A 96 6.99 1.43 -13.94
CA LYS A 96 7.35 2.80 -14.34
C LYS A 96 6.66 3.87 -13.47
N MET A 97 5.73 3.48 -12.61
CA MET A 97 5.04 4.42 -11.74
C MET A 97 5.94 4.88 -10.59
N THR A 98 5.67 6.08 -10.11
CA THR A 98 6.18 6.49 -8.80
C THR A 98 5.52 5.64 -7.71
N ALA A 99 6.19 5.49 -6.56
CA ALA A 99 5.61 4.78 -5.42
C ALA A 99 4.25 5.37 -5.01
N LEU A 100 4.14 6.71 -5.03
CA LEU A 100 2.89 7.41 -4.73
C LEU A 100 1.76 7.05 -5.71
N LYS A 101 2.01 7.03 -7.03
CA LYS A 101 0.99 6.64 -8.02
C LYS A 101 0.61 5.16 -7.91
N GLN A 102 1.56 4.31 -7.56
CA GLN A 102 1.30 2.87 -7.43
C GLN A 102 0.42 2.56 -6.21
N LEU A 103 0.33 3.45 -5.21
CA LEU A 103 -0.60 3.31 -4.07
C LEU A 103 -2.08 3.28 -4.49
N ASP A 104 -2.46 3.96 -5.56
CA ASP A 104 -3.85 3.92 -6.06
C ASP A 104 -4.22 2.51 -6.55
N TYR A 105 -3.25 1.79 -7.10
CA TYR A 105 -3.41 0.38 -7.50
C TYR A 105 -3.40 -0.57 -6.31
N VAL A 106 -2.66 -0.25 -5.25
CA VAL A 106 -2.70 -0.98 -3.98
C VAL A 106 -4.11 -0.91 -3.37
N GLU A 107 -4.67 0.30 -3.26
CA GLU A 107 -6.03 0.50 -2.76
C GLU A 107 -7.06 -0.26 -3.61
N LYS A 108 -7.00 -0.13 -4.94
CA LYS A 108 -7.91 -0.81 -5.87
C LYS A 108 -7.85 -2.34 -5.76
N HIS A 109 -6.66 -2.91 -5.55
CA HIS A 109 -6.48 -4.35 -5.38
C HIS A 109 -7.09 -4.86 -4.08
N ILE A 110 -6.80 -4.19 -2.96
CA ILE A 110 -7.28 -4.60 -1.64
C ILE A 110 -8.80 -4.44 -1.54
N SER A 111 -9.34 -3.33 -2.05
CA SER A 111 -10.79 -3.07 -2.05
C SER A 111 -11.56 -4.19 -2.75
N ARG A 112 -11.12 -4.61 -3.94
CA ARG A 112 -11.77 -5.70 -4.69
C ARG A 112 -11.71 -7.04 -3.99
N LYS A 113 -10.60 -7.36 -3.31
CA LYS A 113 -10.53 -8.58 -2.50
C LYS A 113 -11.53 -8.55 -1.34
N LYS A 114 -11.69 -7.40 -0.69
CA LYS A 114 -12.68 -7.20 0.38
C LYS A 114 -14.12 -7.37 -0.12
N ASP A 115 -14.43 -6.85 -1.31
CA ASP A 115 -15.75 -7.03 -1.91
C ASP A 115 -16.03 -8.49 -2.26
N LYS A 116 -15.04 -9.22 -2.81
CA LYS A 116 -15.16 -10.66 -3.07
C LYS A 116 -15.46 -11.47 -1.81
N ILE A 117 -14.77 -11.18 -0.70
CA ILE A 117 -15.02 -11.84 0.60
C ILE A 117 -16.47 -11.59 1.06
N LYS A 118 -16.92 -10.33 1.05
CA LYS A 118 -18.31 -9.99 1.42
C LYS A 118 -19.36 -10.66 0.54
N THR A 119 -19.08 -10.87 -0.74
CA THR A 119 -20.01 -11.58 -1.64
C THR A 119 -20.04 -13.09 -1.40
N GLN A 120 -18.93 -13.69 -0.99
CA GLN A 120 -18.88 -15.12 -0.65
C GLN A 120 -19.62 -15.41 0.66
N ASP A 121 -19.51 -14.53 1.66
CA ASP A 121 -20.21 -14.68 2.95
C ASP A 121 -21.74 -14.62 2.82
N LYS A 122 -22.29 -14.07 1.73
CA LYS A 122 -23.75 -13.98 1.49
C LYS A 122 -24.34 -15.16 0.72
N ASN A 123 -23.52 -16.10 0.26
CA ASN A 123 -23.97 -17.28 -0.50
C ASN A 123 -23.80 -18.59 0.28
N THR A 124 -23.72 -18.53 1.61
CA THR A 124 -23.65 -19.72 2.45
C THR A 124 -24.62 -19.58 3.62
N TYR A 125 -25.65 -20.44 3.57
CA TYR A 125 -26.79 -20.66 4.49
C TYR A 125 -27.98 -19.70 4.35
#